data_AF-A0A1Q3MNG5-F1
#
_entry.id   AF-A0A1Q3MNG5-F1
#
_cell.length_a   1.000
_cell.length_b   1.000
_cell.length_c   1.000
_cell.angle_alpha   90.00
_cell.angle_beta   90.00
_cell.angle_gamma   90.00
#
_symmetry.space_group_name_H-M   'P 1'
#
loop_
_entity.id
_entity.type
_entity.pdbx_description
1 polymer ?
#
loop_
_entity_poly.entity_id
_entity_poly.type
_entity_poly.pdbx_seq_one_letter_code
_entity_poly.pdbx_strand_id
1 'polypeptide(L)'
;MRNPKCGETEEIIIRALLNIDNEGSGADIQREIARVLGRGFTPGNFYGTVDSLIDKGLIEVKQYESPSPKTGNRSVRILEVSPRGKEAVVAKERMRRSFEASYSFFRSGGFPSET
;
A
#
# COMPACT_ATOMS: atom_id res chain seq x y z
N MET A 1 13.96 2.78 -17.19
CA MET A 1 12.58 2.38 -16.80
C MET A 1 12.10 3.32 -15.70
N ARG A 2 10.89 3.88 -15.80
CA ARG A 2 10.34 4.79 -14.77
C ARG A 2 10.05 3.96 -13.51
N ASN A 3 10.61 4.37 -12.37
CA ASN A 3 10.42 3.69 -11.08
C ASN A 3 8.90 3.58 -10.77
N PRO A 4 8.37 2.40 -10.40
CA PRO A 4 6.95 2.27 -10.09
C PRO A 4 6.59 3.19 -8.91
N LYS A 5 5.54 3.99 -9.08
CA LYS A 5 5.11 4.98 -8.09
C LYS A 5 3.80 4.53 -7.43
N CYS A 6 3.75 4.60 -6.11
CA CYS A 6 2.53 4.45 -5.32
C CYS A 6 2.29 5.70 -4.46
N GLY A 7 1.03 6.11 -4.33
CA GLY A 7 0.58 7.16 -3.41
C GLY A 7 0.63 6.68 -1.94
N GLU A 8 0.28 7.56 -1.00
CA GLU A 8 0.21 7.21 0.43
C GLU A 8 -0.89 6.18 0.74
N THR A 9 -2.10 6.46 0.28
CA THR A 9 -3.26 5.57 0.38
C THR A 9 -2.97 4.19 -0.21
N GLU A 10 -2.28 4.16 -1.36
CA GLU A 10 -1.87 2.95 -2.07
C GLU A 10 -0.83 2.15 -1.30
N GLU A 11 0.18 2.83 -0.74
CA GLU A 11 1.21 2.20 0.08
C GLU A 11 0.61 1.53 1.32
N ILE A 12 -0.39 2.14 1.97
CA ILE A 12 -1.05 1.55 3.13
C ILE A 12 -1.67 0.19 2.78
N ILE A 13 -2.37 0.10 1.64
CA ILE A 13 -2.99 -1.15 1.18
C ILE A 13 -1.93 -2.19 0.81
N ILE A 14 -0.89 -1.80 0.06
CA ILE A 14 0.19 -2.73 -0.31
C ILE A 14 0.88 -3.28 0.95
N ARG A 15 1.20 -2.42 1.93
CA ARG A 15 1.83 -2.85 3.18
C ARG A 15 0.91 -3.74 4.02
N ALA A 16 -0.38 -3.44 4.07
CA ALA A 16 -1.35 -4.29 4.76
C ALA A 16 -1.38 -5.69 4.13
N LEU A 17 -1.42 -5.82 2.80
CA LEU A 17 -1.29 -7.11 2.11
C LEU A 17 0.01 -7.85 2.46
N LEU A 18 1.15 -7.14 2.44
CA LEU A 18 2.45 -7.73 2.78
C LEU A 18 2.52 -8.21 4.24
N ASN A 19 1.74 -7.62 5.15
CA ASN A 19 1.66 -8.07 6.54
C ASN A 19 0.78 -9.31 6.75
N ILE A 20 -0.11 -9.63 5.80
CA ILE A 20 -0.98 -10.82 5.83
C ILE A 20 -0.49 -11.88 4.83
N ASP A 21 0.81 -12.19 4.89
CA ASP A 21 1.45 -13.22 4.04
C ASP A 21 1.33 -12.97 2.52
N ASN A 22 1.17 -11.71 2.12
CA ASN A 22 1.07 -11.26 0.73
C ASN A 22 -0.19 -11.75 -0.02
N GLU A 23 -1.21 -12.26 0.68
CA GLU A 23 -2.44 -12.76 0.07
C GLU A 23 -3.64 -12.46 0.97
N GLY A 24 -4.68 -11.83 0.43
CA GLY A 24 -5.88 -11.60 1.23
C GLY A 24 -7.06 -10.96 0.51
N SER A 25 -8.23 -11.10 1.12
CA SER A 25 -9.45 -10.43 0.65
C SER A 25 -9.46 -8.95 1.03
N GLY A 26 -10.32 -8.16 0.37
CA GLY A 26 -10.55 -6.76 0.75
C GLY A 26 -10.90 -6.57 2.24
N ALA A 27 -11.63 -7.53 2.83
CA ALA A 27 -12.00 -7.48 4.24
C ALA A 27 -10.81 -7.76 5.17
N ASP A 28 -9.91 -8.68 4.79
CA ASP A 28 -8.71 -8.98 5.58
C ASP A 28 -7.74 -7.80 5.57
N ILE A 29 -7.59 -7.15 4.41
CA ILE A 29 -6.79 -5.92 4.29
C ILE A 29 -7.37 -4.80 5.18
N GLN A 30 -8.68 -4.55 5.14
CA GLN A 30 -9.29 -3.52 5.99
C GLN A 30 -9.12 -3.84 7.49
N ARG A 31 -9.21 -5.11 7.88
CA ARG A 31 -8.97 -5.57 9.26
C ARG A 31 -7.52 -5.31 9.69
N GLU A 32 -6.57 -5.62 8.83
CA GLU A 32 -5.15 -5.39 9.09
C GLU A 32 -4.83 -3.90 9.23
N ILE A 33 -5.38 -3.06 8.34
CA ILE A 33 -5.23 -1.60 8.45
C ILE A 33 -5.80 -1.11 9.79
N ALA A 34 -7.02 -1.53 10.15
CA ALA A 34 -7.63 -1.12 11.42
C ALA A 34 -6.79 -1.56 12.64
N ARG A 35 -6.22 -2.77 12.59
CA ARG A 35 -5.34 -3.31 13.62
C ARG A 35 -4.05 -2.49 13.77
N VAL A 36 -3.40 -2.13 12.66
CA VAL A 36 -2.10 -1.45 12.65
C VAL A 36 -2.24 0.06 12.93
N LEU A 37 -3.24 0.72 12.35
CA LEU A 37 -3.40 2.17 12.41
C LEU A 37 -4.38 2.64 13.50
N GLY A 38 -5.08 1.73 14.18
CA GLY A 38 -6.14 2.06 15.14
C GLY A 38 -7.38 2.70 14.50
N ARG A 39 -7.44 2.75 13.16
CA ARG A 39 -8.56 3.28 12.38
C ARG A 39 -8.70 2.54 11.05
N GLY A 40 -9.94 2.38 10.60
CA GLY A 40 -10.23 1.76 9.31
C GLY A 40 -10.14 2.72 8.13
N PHE A 41 -10.23 2.18 6.92
CA PHE A 41 -10.43 2.95 5.70
C PHE A 41 -11.92 3.26 5.51
N THR A 42 -12.24 4.43 4.95
CA THR A 42 -13.60 4.70 4.46
C THR A 42 -13.90 3.79 3.25
N PRO A 43 -15.02 3.04 3.22
CA PRO A 43 -15.29 2.04 2.18
C PRO A 43 -15.21 2.56 0.74
N GLY A 44 -15.67 3.80 0.48
CA GLY A 44 -15.64 4.42 -0.84
C GLY A 44 -14.23 4.70 -1.37
N ASN A 45 -13.27 4.99 -0.48
CA ASN A 45 -11.87 5.19 -0.87
C ASN A 45 -11.13 3.86 -1.01
N PHE A 46 -11.52 2.84 -0.26
CA PHE A 46 -10.81 1.57 -0.25
C PHE A 46 -10.88 0.85 -1.61
N TYR A 47 -12.10 0.53 -2.07
CA TYR A 47 -12.26 -0.26 -3.29
C TYR A 47 -11.80 0.50 -4.54
N GLY A 48 -12.00 1.82 -4.60
CA GLY A 48 -11.44 2.65 -5.67
C GLY A 48 -9.91 2.66 -5.68
N THR A 49 -9.26 2.62 -4.51
CA THR A 49 -7.79 2.51 -4.42
C THR A 49 -7.31 1.12 -4.83
N VAL A 50 -8.02 0.07 -4.45
CA VAL A 50 -7.74 -1.31 -4.90
C VAL A 50 -7.80 -1.39 -6.43
N ASP A 51 -8.86 -0.87 -7.04
CA ASP A 51 -9.00 -0.89 -8.50
C ASP A 51 -7.86 -0.08 -9.16
N SER A 52 -7.50 1.09 -8.62
CA SER A 52 -6.34 1.87 -9.11
C SER A 52 -5.01 1.13 -8.98
N LEU A 53 -4.80 0.36 -7.91
CA LEU A 53 -3.60 -0.46 -7.72
C LEU A 53 -3.51 -1.61 -8.74
N ILE A 54 -4.66 -2.22 -9.07
CA ILE A 54 -4.75 -3.26 -10.12
C ILE A 54 -4.43 -2.63 -11.48
N ASP A 55 -5.05 -1.49 -11.81
CA ASP A 55 -4.82 -0.76 -13.07
C ASP A 55 -3.34 -0.36 -13.23
N LYS A 56 -2.65 -0.04 -12.13
CA LYS A 56 -1.22 0.29 -12.11
C LYS A 56 -0.30 -0.95 -12.15
N GLY A 57 -0.86 -2.16 -12.07
CA GLY A 57 -0.12 -3.42 -12.01
C GLY A 57 0.69 -3.59 -10.73
N LEU A 58 0.28 -2.95 -9.63
CA LEU A 58 0.96 -3.02 -8.33
C LEU A 58 0.40 -4.12 -7.43
N ILE A 59 -0.85 -4.52 -7.67
CA ILE A 59 -1.46 -5.72 -7.10
C ILE A 59 -2.19 -6.47 -8.21
N GLU A 60 -2.49 -7.73 -7.99
CA GLU A 60 -3.24 -8.57 -8.92
C GLU A 60 -4.31 -9.38 -8.20
N VAL A 61 -5.35 -9.77 -8.95
CA VAL A 61 -6.35 -10.73 -8.46
C VAL A 61 -5.81 -12.12 -8.69
N LYS A 62 -5.38 -12.78 -7.61
CA LYS A 62 -4.82 -14.13 -7.65
C LYS A 62 -5.90 -15.17 -7.92
N GLN A 63 -7.04 -15.02 -7.25
CA GLN A 63 -8.18 -15.93 -7.37
C GLN A 63 -9.49 -15.25 -6.95
N TYR A 64 -10.60 -15.90 -7.31
CA TYR A 64 -11.94 -15.54 -6.87
C TYR A 64 -12.47 -16.63 -5.96
N GLU A 65 -12.81 -16.29 -4.71
CA GLU A 65 -13.52 -17.21 -3.84
C GLU A 65 -15.00 -17.24 -4.19
N SER A 66 -15.60 -18.43 -4.10
CA SER A 66 -17.03 -18.62 -4.32
C SER A 66 -17.86 -17.79 -3.34
N PRO A 67 -19.03 -17.28 -3.78
CA PRO A 67 -19.90 -16.53 -2.90
C PRO A 67 -20.31 -17.35 -1.67
N SER A 68 -20.40 -16.69 -0.52
CA SER A 68 -20.96 -17.27 0.71
C SER A 68 -22.16 -16.45 1.18
N PRO A 69 -22.99 -16.96 2.11
CA PRO A 69 -24.08 -16.17 2.70
C PRO A 69 -23.61 -14.83 3.28
N LYS A 70 -22.35 -14.74 3.73
CA LYS A 70 -21.74 -13.51 4.27
C LYS A 70 -21.43 -12.47 3.19
N THR A 71 -21.30 -12.86 1.91
CA THR A 71 -20.89 -11.98 0.80
C THR A 71 -22.03 -11.67 -0.17
N GLY A 72 -23.24 -12.20 0.06
CA GLY A 72 -24.46 -11.86 -0.67
C GLY A 72 -24.36 -12.12 -2.17
N ASN A 73 -24.10 -13.36 -2.57
CA ASN A 73 -23.93 -13.81 -3.96
C ASN A 73 -22.79 -13.16 -4.77
N ARG A 74 -21.96 -12.30 -4.17
CA ARG A 74 -20.77 -11.75 -4.83
C ARG A 74 -19.55 -12.61 -4.56
N SER A 75 -18.78 -12.89 -5.62
CA SER A 75 -17.46 -13.49 -5.51
C SER A 75 -16.50 -12.53 -4.80
N VAL A 76 -15.58 -13.08 -4.01
CA VAL A 76 -14.57 -12.30 -3.28
C VAL A 76 -13.27 -12.34 -4.05
N ARG A 77 -12.68 -11.17 -4.33
CA ARG A 77 -11.34 -11.06 -4.92
C ARG A 77 -10.29 -11.34 -3.85
N ILE A 78 -9.43 -12.31 -4.10
CA ILE A 78 -8.20 -12.52 -3.34
C ILE A 78 -7.06 -11.83 -4.07
N LEU A 79 -6.40 -10.94 -3.35
CA LEU A 79 -5.41 -10.01 -3.90
C LEU A 79 -4.01 -10.41 -3.48
N GLU A 80 -3.03 -10.20 -4.36
CA GLU A 80 -1.60 -10.43 -4.11
C GLU A 80 -0.79 -9.21 -4.59
N VAL A 81 0.29 -8.86 -3.88
CA VAL A 81 1.19 -7.78 -4.33
C VAL A 81 2.13 -8.32 -5.38
N SER A 82 2.13 -7.66 -6.55
CA SER A 82 3.03 -8.01 -7.65
C SER A 82 4.49 -7.66 -7.33
N PRO A 83 5.48 -8.20 -8.06
CA PRO A 83 6.87 -7.79 -7.92
C PRO A 83 7.06 -6.27 -8.06
N ARG A 84 6.33 -5.65 -8.99
CA ARG A 84 6.33 -4.20 -9.23
C ARG A 84 5.74 -3.41 -8.05
N GLY A 85 4.73 -3.95 -7.38
CA GLY A 85 4.17 -3.38 -6.15
C GLY A 85 5.18 -3.36 -5.00
N LYS A 86 5.92 -4.47 -4.83
CA LYS A 86 7.00 -4.58 -3.83
C LYS A 86 8.11 -3.56 -4.10
N GLU A 87 8.53 -3.43 -5.36
CA GLU A 87 9.50 -2.42 -5.79
C GLU A 87 9.03 -0.99 -5.50
N ALA A 88 7.75 -0.69 -5.75
CA ALA A 88 7.18 0.64 -5.51
C ALA A 88 7.27 1.06 -4.04
N VAL A 89 7.00 0.15 -3.11
CA VAL A 89 7.10 0.42 -1.66
C VAL A 89 8.56 0.60 -1.24
N VAL A 90 9.46 -0.26 -1.72
CA VAL A 90 10.90 -0.14 -1.44
C VAL A 90 11.45 1.20 -1.96
N ALA A 91 11.09 1.57 -3.18
CA ALA A 91 11.48 2.83 -3.80
C ALA A 91 10.99 4.04 -2.97
N LYS A 92 9.74 3.99 -2.50
CA LYS A 92 9.15 5.06 -1.70
C LYS A 92 9.81 5.18 -0.32
N GLU A 93 10.09 4.07 0.34
CA GLU A 93 10.80 4.06 1.63
C GLU A 93 12.23 4.61 1.48
N ARG A 94 12.95 4.25 0.41
CA ARG A 94 14.27 4.82 0.11
C ARG A 94 14.20 6.33 -0.05
N MET A 95 13.21 6.82 -0.80
CA MET A 95 13.00 8.26 -0.98
C MET A 95 12.72 8.94 0.35
N ARG A 96 11.80 8.39 1.16
CA ARG A 96 11.46 8.93 2.49
C ARG A 96 12.69 9.06 3.38
N ARG A 97 13.53 8.02 3.46
CA ARG A 97 14.77 8.03 4.24
C ARG A 97 15.79 9.04 3.75
N SER A 98 15.98 9.18 2.43
CA SER A 98 16.90 10.18 1.87
C SER A 98 16.47 11.60 2.21
N PHE A 99 15.16 11.88 2.16
CA PHE A 99 14.63 13.18 2.57
C PHE A 99 14.74 13.41 4.07
N GLU A 100 14.46 12.39 4.90
CA GLU A 100 14.56 12.48 6.37
C GLU A 100 16.01 12.74 6.82
N ALA A 101 16.99 12.08 6.20
CA ALA A 101 18.41 12.32 6.45
C ALA A 101 18.82 13.77 6.09
N SER A 102 18.33 14.28 4.95
CA SER A 102 18.56 15.67 4.55
C SER A 102 17.89 16.66 5.52
N TYR A 103 16.66 16.41 5.95
CA TYR A 103 15.93 17.29 6.86
C TYR A 103 16.51 17.30 8.29
N SER A 104 17.03 16.16 8.75
CA SER A 104 17.75 16.07 10.03
C SER A 104 18.98 16.97 10.05
N PHE A 105 19.74 17.03 8.94
CA PHE A 105 20.88 17.93 8.77
C PHE A 105 20.48 19.41 8.90
N PHE A 106 19.39 19.82 8.25
CA PHE A 106 18.86 21.19 8.37
C PHE A 106 18.36 21.50 9.79
N ARG A 107 17.72 20.54 10.47
CA ARG A 107 17.20 20.73 11.83
C ARG A 107 18.32 20.79 12.89
N SER A 108 19.49 20.20 12.63
CA SER A 108 20.67 20.31 13.51
C SER A 108 21.48 21.60 13.34
N GLY A 109 21.01 22.57 12.55
CA GLY A 109 21.67 23.88 12.40
C GLY A 109 22.81 23.93 11.39
N GLY A 110 22.94 22.92 10.51
CA GLY A 110 23.93 22.91 9.44
C GLY A 110 23.54 23.83 8.29
N PHE A 111 23.80 25.14 8.42
CA PHE A 111 23.96 25.99 7.25
C PHE A 111 25.39 25.80 6.72
N PRO A 112 25.60 25.49 5.43
CA PRO A 112 26.90 25.73 4.83
C PRO A 112 27.13 27.25 4.88
N SER A 113 28.16 27.68 5.61
CA SER A 113 28.69 29.02 5.44
C SER A 113 29.22 29.10 4.01
N GLU A 114 28.55 29.88 3.16
CA GLU A 114 29.12 30.29 1.88
C GLU A 114 30.43 31.03 2.18
N THR A 115 31.55 30.43 1.79
CA THR A 115 32.87 31.07 1.69
C THR A 115 33.31 31.04 0.25
#